data_AF-A0A1W2EK97-F1
#
_entry.id   AF-A0A1W2EK97-F1
#
_cell.length_a   1.000
_cell.length_b   1.000
_cell.length_c   1.000
_cell.angle_alpha   90.00
_cell.angle_beta   90.00
_cell.angle_gamma   90.00
#
_symmetry.space_group_name_H-M   'P 1'
#
loop_
_entity.id
_entity.type
_entity.pdbx_description
1 polymer ?
#
loop_
_entity_poly.entity_id
_entity_poly.type
_entity_poly.pdbx_seq_one_letter_code
_entity_poly.pdbx_strand_id
1 'polypeptide(L)'
;MIILARIREHFPIRRLEWLCAGIIGCLGLRLLDPAETFAQPAFHELAGWMAEGSWGTLLFIVGVARFFVLAYNGAWKPSPELRGVFSIFGMVVFSVFALGIETAGVASTGSITYAFLALGEASNIWTAATDARVPYQERPDGKPSR
;
A
#
# COMPACT_ATOMS: atom_id res chain seq x y z
N MET A 1 4.91 19.62 -17.31
CA MET A 1 4.31 20.38 -16.19
C MET A 1 2.88 19.97 -15.84
N ILE A 2 2.05 19.47 -16.78
CA ILE A 2 0.65 19.11 -16.50
C ILE A 2 0.51 17.91 -15.53
N ILE A 3 1.38 16.89 -15.63
CA ILE A 3 1.33 15.68 -14.78
C ILE A 3 1.62 16.01 -13.30
N LEU A 4 2.67 16.79 -13.02
CA LEU A 4 3.06 17.18 -11.66
C LEU A 4 1.99 18.06 -10.98
N ALA A 5 1.35 18.96 -11.74
CA ALA A 5 0.25 19.78 -11.23
C ALA A 5 -0.94 18.91 -10.79
N ARG A 6 -1.35 17.93 -11.61
CA ARG A 6 -2.47 17.05 -11.30
C ARG A 6 -2.20 16.09 -10.14
N ILE A 7 -0.96 15.58 -10.01
CA ILE A 7 -0.57 14.79 -8.83
C ILE A 7 -0.70 15.64 -7.57
N ARG A 8 -0.26 16.90 -7.60
CA ARG A 8 -0.33 17.81 -6.44
C ARG A 8 -1.77 18.12 -6.00
N GLU A 9 -2.72 18.20 -6.94
CA GLU A 9 -4.15 18.41 -6.63
C GLU A 9 -4.78 17.20 -5.92
N HIS A 10 -4.40 15.98 -6.32
CA HIS A 10 -4.99 14.76 -5.77
C HIS A 10 -4.23 14.17 -4.59
N PHE A 11 -2.97 14.56 -4.40
CA PHE A 11 -2.13 14.08 -3.31
C PHE A 11 -2.78 14.28 -1.91
N PRO A 12 -3.34 15.46 -1.56
CA PRO A 12 -3.94 15.69 -0.24
C PRO A 12 -5.12 14.76 0.08
N ILE A 13 -5.88 14.39 -0.95
CA ILE A 13 -7.06 13.53 -0.83
C ILE A 13 -6.64 12.07 -0.62
N ARG A 14 -5.52 11.66 -1.22
CA ARG A 14 -5.05 10.26 -1.26
C ARG A 14 -3.81 10.00 -0.41
N ARG A 15 -3.51 10.86 0.57
CA ARG A 15 -2.28 10.80 1.38
C ARG A 15 -2.05 9.43 2.02
N LEU A 16 -3.11 8.78 2.49
CA LEU A 16 -3.01 7.46 3.12
C LEU A 16 -2.63 6.37 2.11
N GLU A 17 -3.17 6.40 0.89
CA GLU A 17 -2.77 5.47 -0.18
C GLU A 17 -1.29 5.62 -0.54
N TRP A 18 -0.81 6.87 -0.65
CA TRP A 18 0.60 7.17 -0.89
C TRP A 18 1.50 6.71 0.26
N LEU A 19 1.08 6.94 1.51
CA LEU A 19 1.82 6.51 2.69
C LEU A 19 1.94 4.99 2.73
N CYS A 20 0.84 4.26 2.58
CA CYS A 20 0.86 2.79 2.60
C CYS A 20 1.66 2.19 1.44
N ALA A 21 1.56 2.76 0.23
CA ALA A 21 2.41 2.37 -0.90
C ALA A 21 3.89 2.55 -0.60
N GLY A 22 4.26 3.68 0.02
CA GLY A 22 5.61 3.98 0.49
C GLY A 22 6.09 2.96 1.52
N ILE A 23 5.28 2.68 2.54
CA ILE A 23 5.63 1.72 3.58
C ILE A 23 5.86 0.32 2.99
N ILE A 24 4.96 -0.17 2.12
CA ILE A 24 5.13 -1.49 1.48
C ILE A 24 6.41 -1.54 0.63
N GLY A 25 6.66 -0.52 -0.19
CA GLY A 25 7.86 -0.47 -1.02
C GLY A 25 9.15 -0.41 -0.21
N CYS A 26 9.20 0.45 0.82
CA CYS A 26 10.36 0.59 1.70
C CYS A 26 10.58 -0.65 2.58
N LEU A 27 9.51 -1.29 3.05
CA LEU A 27 9.60 -2.57 3.75
C LEU A 27 10.19 -3.64 2.84
N GLY A 28 9.74 -3.71 1.58
CA GLY A 28 10.31 -4.60 0.57
C GLY A 28 11.81 -4.37 0.38
N LEU A 29 12.24 -3.12 0.21
CA LEU A 29 13.67 -2.76 0.14
C LEU A 29 14.43 -3.19 1.39
N ARG A 30 13.85 -3.00 2.58
CA ARG A 30 14.51 -3.36 3.83
C ARG A 30 14.73 -4.87 3.97
N LEU A 31 13.80 -5.70 3.50
CA LEU A 31 13.95 -7.16 3.51
C LEU A 31 14.86 -7.70 2.40
N LEU A 32 15.24 -6.85 1.44
CA LEU A 32 16.25 -7.17 0.41
C LEU A 32 17.67 -6.74 0.83
N ASP A 33 17.79 -5.91 1.88
CA ASP A 33 19.07 -5.50 2.45
C ASP A 33 19.73 -6.69 3.17
N PRO A 34 21.05 -6.91 3.07
CA PRO A 34 21.78 -7.98 3.76
C PRO A 34 21.75 -7.96 5.31
N ALA A 35 20.90 -7.14 5.93
CA ALA A 35 20.86 -6.93 7.36
C ALA A 35 20.04 -7.98 8.16
N GLU A 36 19.64 -9.09 7.51
CA GLU A 36 18.87 -10.22 8.08
C GLU A 36 17.78 -9.79 9.08
N THR A 37 16.78 -9.04 8.61
CA THR A 37 15.72 -8.54 9.49
C THR A 37 14.97 -9.70 10.16
N PHE A 38 14.78 -10.81 9.45
CA PHE A 38 14.07 -11.98 9.95
C PHE A 38 14.91 -12.88 10.86
N ALA A 39 16.20 -12.57 11.07
CA ALA A 39 16.98 -13.24 12.13
C ALA A 39 16.50 -12.83 13.53
N GLN A 40 15.71 -11.76 13.65
CA GLN A 40 15.14 -11.35 14.93
C GLN A 40 13.96 -12.26 15.32
N PRO A 41 13.84 -12.65 16.60
CA PRO A 41 12.78 -13.55 17.07
C PRO A 41 11.35 -13.09 16.73
N ALA A 42 11.11 -11.78 16.67
CA ALA A 42 9.79 -11.23 16.36
C ALA A 42 9.28 -11.58 14.95
N PHE A 43 10.14 -12.02 14.03
CA PHE A 43 9.77 -12.34 12.65
C PHE A 43 9.87 -13.84 12.33
N HIS A 44 10.11 -14.71 13.32
CA HIS A 44 10.36 -16.14 13.05
C HIS A 44 9.19 -16.82 12.35
N GLU A 45 7.94 -16.46 12.69
CA GLU A 45 6.74 -17.04 12.06
C GLU A 45 6.65 -16.62 10.59
N LEU A 46 6.97 -15.35 10.29
CA LEU A 46 6.97 -14.81 8.93
C LEU A 46 8.03 -15.49 8.06
N ALA A 47 9.20 -15.79 8.64
CA ALA A 47 10.27 -16.55 7.99
C ALA A 47 9.86 -18.00 7.71
N GLY A 48 9.01 -18.59 8.57
CA GLY A 48 8.44 -19.92 8.38
C GLY A 48 7.45 -20.01 7.21
N TRP A 49 6.75 -18.92 6.89
CA TRP A 49 5.80 -18.88 5.77
C TRP A 49 6.47 -18.64 4.41
N MET A 50 7.46 -17.74 4.36
CA MET A 50 8.20 -17.45 3.14
C MET A 50 9.55 -16.81 3.49
N ALA A 51 10.59 -17.11 2.71
CA ALA A 51 11.92 -16.57 2.92
C ALA A 51 11.94 -15.02 2.87
N GLU A 52 12.80 -14.39 3.67
CA GLU A 52 12.90 -12.93 3.80
C GLU A 52 13.08 -12.23 2.44
N GLY A 53 14.01 -12.72 1.60
CA GLY A 53 14.24 -12.14 0.27
C GLY A 53 13.05 -12.27 -0.68
N SER A 54 12.23 -13.31 -0.52
CA SER A 54 10.99 -13.48 -1.31
C SER A 54 9.90 -12.51 -0.84
N TRP A 55 9.77 -12.29 0.48
CA TRP A 55 8.95 -11.19 1.01
C TRP A 55 9.43 -9.85 0.48
N GLY A 56 10.72 -9.57 0.57
CA GLY A 56 11.33 -8.34 0.08
C GLY A 56 11.01 -8.08 -1.40
N THR A 57 11.21 -9.08 -2.25
CA THR A 57 10.92 -8.99 -3.69
C THR A 57 9.44 -8.73 -3.95
N LEU A 58 8.55 -9.50 -3.32
CA LEU A 58 7.10 -9.36 -3.49
C LEU A 58 6.63 -7.96 -3.08
N LEU A 59 7.00 -7.53 -1.87
CA LEU A 59 6.58 -6.25 -1.32
C LEU A 59 7.15 -5.08 -2.12
N PHE A 60 8.40 -5.17 -2.56
CA PHE A 60 9.02 -4.12 -3.37
C PHE A 60 8.31 -3.96 -4.72
N ILE A 61 8.09 -5.06 -5.45
CA ILE A 61 7.39 -5.03 -6.74
C ILE A 61 5.98 -4.45 -6.58
N VAL A 62 5.25 -4.89 -5.57
CA VAL A 62 3.88 -4.41 -5.34
C VAL A 62 3.86 -2.94 -4.94
N GLY A 63 4.76 -2.50 -4.05
CA GLY A 63 4.89 -1.10 -3.66
C GLY A 63 5.15 -0.20 -4.86
N VAL A 64 6.12 -0.57 -5.71
CA VAL A 64 6.46 0.14 -6.94
C VAL A 64 5.29 0.17 -7.93
N ALA A 65 4.65 -0.98 -8.18
CA ALA A 65 3.49 -1.06 -9.07
C ALA A 65 2.35 -0.15 -8.58
N ARG A 66 2.09 -0.14 -7.27
CA ARG A 66 1.09 0.73 -6.66
C ARG A 66 1.42 2.21 -6.80
N PHE A 67 2.69 2.60 -6.63
CA PHE A 67 3.13 3.97 -6.89
C PHE A 67 2.84 4.41 -8.32
N PHE A 68 3.11 3.56 -9.30
CA PHE A 68 2.78 3.84 -10.70
C PHE A 68 1.27 4.01 -10.91
N VAL A 69 0.46 3.16 -10.29
CA VAL A 69 -1.01 3.27 -10.35
C VAL A 69 -1.47 4.60 -9.74
N LEU A 70 -0.96 5.00 -8.58
CA LEU A 70 -1.34 6.26 -7.94
C LEU A 70 -0.93 7.48 -8.78
N ALA A 71 0.28 7.46 -9.36
CA ALA A 71 0.75 8.52 -10.24
C ALA A 71 -0.11 8.62 -11.51
N TYR A 72 -0.42 7.49 -12.14
CA TYR A 72 -1.24 7.44 -13.36
C TYR A 72 -2.70 7.85 -13.11
N ASN A 73 -3.28 7.37 -12.00
CA ASN A 73 -4.64 7.67 -11.55
C ASN A 73 -4.80 9.13 -11.08
N GLY A 74 -3.69 9.85 -10.87
CA GLY A 74 -3.69 11.31 -10.70
C GLY A 74 -3.55 12.10 -12.00
N ALA A 75 -2.94 11.53 -13.03
CA ALA A 75 -2.54 12.28 -14.22
C ALA A 75 -3.47 12.10 -15.43
N TRP A 76 -3.99 10.89 -15.66
CA TRP A 76 -4.60 10.54 -16.95
C TRP A 76 -6.02 9.98 -16.85
N LYS A 77 -6.20 8.73 -16.39
CA LYS A 77 -7.52 8.08 -16.29
C LYS A 77 -7.76 7.58 -14.87
N PRO A 78 -8.88 7.95 -14.22
CA PRO A 78 -9.27 7.37 -12.94
C PRO A 78 -9.48 5.85 -13.08
N SER A 79 -8.79 5.08 -12.24
CA SER A 79 -8.88 3.61 -12.11
C SER A 79 -9.10 3.21 -10.64
N PRO A 80 -10.24 3.60 -10.02
CA PRO A 80 -10.51 3.32 -8.60
C PRO A 80 -10.46 1.84 -8.23
N GLU A 81 -10.85 0.95 -9.14
CA GLU A 81 -10.83 -0.50 -8.94
C GLU A 81 -9.41 -1.02 -8.72
N LEU A 82 -8.46 -0.55 -9.54
CA LEU A 82 -7.06 -0.96 -9.43
C LEU A 82 -6.44 -0.47 -8.11
N ARG A 83 -6.79 0.74 -7.66
CA ARG A 83 -6.39 1.24 -6.34
C ARG A 83 -6.94 0.36 -5.22
N GLY A 84 -8.21 -0.01 -5.31
CA GLY A 84 -8.87 -0.92 -4.37
C GLY A 84 -8.17 -2.28 -4.29
N VAL A 85 -7.80 -2.87 -5.44
CA VAL A 85 -7.05 -4.15 -5.48
C VAL A 85 -5.71 -4.04 -4.76
N PHE A 86 -4.94 -2.98 -5.00
CA PHE A 86 -3.67 -2.77 -4.30
C PHE A 86 -3.86 -2.54 -2.80
N SER A 87 -4.93 -1.87 -2.38
CA SER A 87 -5.25 -1.73 -0.96
C SER A 87 -5.70 -3.03 -0.30
N ILE A 88 -6.43 -3.91 -1.00
CA ILE A 88 -6.74 -5.26 -0.51
C ILE A 88 -5.44 -6.03 -0.28
N PHE A 89 -4.51 -6.00 -1.23
CA PHE A 89 -3.22 -6.64 -1.06
C PHE A 89 -2.45 -6.07 0.14
N GLY A 90 -2.38 -4.75 0.26
CA GLY A 90 -1.73 -4.09 1.40
C GLY A 90 -2.36 -4.47 2.75
N MET A 91 -3.69 -4.53 2.81
CA MET A 91 -4.42 -4.96 3.99
C MET A 91 -4.01 -6.38 4.40
N VAL A 92 -4.00 -7.32 3.44
CA VAL A 92 -3.59 -8.70 3.68
C VAL A 92 -2.14 -8.77 4.18
N VAL A 93 -1.21 -8.08 3.51
CA VAL A 93 0.21 -8.05 3.93
C VAL A 93 0.34 -7.55 5.36
N PHE A 94 -0.26 -6.41 5.69
CA PHE A 94 -0.14 -5.83 7.01
C PHE A 94 -0.82 -6.70 8.08
N SER A 95 -1.95 -7.33 7.78
CA SER A 95 -2.57 -8.32 8.67
C SER A 95 -1.67 -9.54 8.90
N VAL A 96 -1.04 -10.06 7.85
CA VAL A 96 -0.10 -11.19 7.96
C VAL A 96 1.11 -10.82 8.81
N PHE A 97 1.70 -9.63 8.60
CA PHE A 97 2.80 -9.13 9.42
C PHE A 97 2.39 -8.91 10.88
N ALA A 98 1.20 -8.34 11.11
CA ALA A 98 0.68 -8.14 12.46
C ALA A 98 0.52 -9.48 13.19
N LEU A 99 -0.12 -10.45 12.54
CA LEU A 99 -0.36 -11.78 13.08
C LEU A 99 0.95 -12.53 13.31
N GLY A 100 1.87 -12.54 12.34
CA GLY A 100 3.14 -13.25 12.46
C GLY A 100 4.01 -12.73 13.63
N ILE A 101 4.01 -11.42 13.85
CA ILE A 101 4.72 -10.83 15.01
C ILE A 101 4.01 -11.16 16.32
N GLU A 102 2.68 -11.11 16.35
CA GLU A 102 1.90 -11.43 17.55
C GLU A 102 2.07 -12.91 17.95
N THR A 103 2.01 -13.82 16.98
CA THR A 103 2.11 -15.26 17.21
C THR A 103 3.53 -15.72 17.53
N ALA A 104 4.55 -14.90 17.23
CA ALA A 104 5.93 -15.18 17.63
C ALA A 104 6.13 -15.14 19.15
N GLY A 105 5.18 -14.57 19.92
CA GLY A 105 5.24 -14.53 21.38
C GLY A 105 6.32 -13.59 21.94
N VAL A 106 6.84 -12.68 21.10
CA VAL A 106 7.88 -11.71 21.47
C VAL A 106 7.24 -10.33 21.57
N ALA A 107 7.47 -9.64 22.70
CA ALA A 107 6.97 -8.29 22.89
C ALA A 107 7.54 -7.35 21.82
N SER A 108 6.68 -6.81 20.98
CA SER A 108 7.04 -5.90 19.89
C SER A 108 5.91 -4.91 19.63
N THR A 109 6.26 -3.66 19.33
CA THR A 109 5.27 -2.67 18.87
C THR A 109 4.86 -2.90 17.41
N GLY A 110 5.54 -3.81 16.71
CA GLY A 110 5.30 -4.13 15.31
C GLY A 110 3.91 -4.67 15.06
N SER A 111 3.38 -5.58 15.90
CA SER A 111 2.07 -6.19 15.67
C SER A 111 0.95 -5.15 15.63
N ILE A 112 0.91 -4.26 16.62
CA ILE A 112 -0.04 -3.14 16.69
C ILE A 112 0.17 -2.18 15.52
N THR A 113 1.42 -1.84 15.20
CA THR A 113 1.74 -0.93 14.08
C THR A 113 1.16 -1.45 12.77
N TYR A 114 1.42 -2.72 12.43
CA TYR A 114 0.91 -3.33 11.21
C TYR A 114 -0.61 -3.53 11.25
N ALA A 115 -1.21 -3.80 12.43
CA ALA A 115 -2.66 -3.87 12.56
C ALA A 115 -3.34 -2.54 12.19
N PHE A 116 -2.81 -1.41 12.66
CA PHE A 116 -3.33 -0.09 12.29
C PHE A 116 -3.10 0.26 10.82
N LEU A 117 -1.98 -0.18 10.23
CA LEU A 117 -1.76 -0.03 8.79
C LEU A 117 -2.77 -0.86 7.97
N ALA A 118 -3.14 -2.05 8.42
CA ALA A 118 -4.20 -2.84 7.81
C ALA A 118 -5.56 -2.13 7.87
N LEU A 119 -5.89 -1.47 9.00
CA LEU A 119 -7.08 -0.63 9.11
C LEU A 119 -7.01 0.59 8.16
N GLY A 120 -5.83 1.19 8.00
CA GLY A 120 -5.60 2.24 7.03
C GLY A 120 -5.89 1.78 5.59
N GLU A 121 -5.50 0.55 5.26
CA GLU A 121 -5.85 -0.06 3.97
C GLU A 121 -7.33 -0.36 3.82
N ALA A 122 -8.01 -0.82 4.87
CA ALA A 122 -9.46 -0.96 4.87
C ALA A 122 -10.16 0.37 4.56
N SER A 123 -9.67 1.48 5.13
CA SER A 123 -10.16 2.81 4.78
C SER A 123 -9.90 3.18 3.32
N ASN A 124 -8.73 2.84 2.77
CA ASN A 124 -8.42 3.08 1.35
C ASN A 124 -9.33 2.25 0.43
N ILE A 125 -9.64 1.00 0.79
CA ILE A 125 -10.59 0.15 0.05
C ILE A 125 -11.97 0.81 0.02
N TRP A 126 -12.44 1.30 1.16
CA TRP A 126 -13.71 2.02 1.25
C TRP A 126 -13.72 3.25 0.33
N THR A 127 -12.68 4.08 0.41
CA THR A 127 -12.55 5.27 -0.46
C THR A 127 -12.54 4.88 -1.94
N ALA A 128 -11.77 3.87 -2.34
CA ALA A 128 -11.73 3.37 -3.70
C ALA A 128 -13.10 2.86 -4.18
N ALA A 129 -13.85 2.15 -3.32
CA ALA A 129 -15.19 1.68 -3.62
C ALA A 129 -16.20 2.83 -3.78
N THR A 130 -16.13 3.87 -2.94
CA THR A 130 -16.95 5.07 -3.10
C THR A 130 -16.62 5.81 -4.39
N ASP A 131 -15.34 5.88 -4.74
CA ASP A 131 -14.85 6.48 -5.96
C ASP A 131 -15.33 5.73 -7.21
N ALA A 132 -15.43 4.40 -7.17
CA ALA A 132 -15.91 3.60 -8.30
C ALA A 132 -17.41 3.79 -8.59
N ARG A 133 -18.20 4.19 -7.57
CA ARG A 133 -19.66 4.39 -7.70
C ARG A 133 -20.04 5.70 -8.38
N VAL A 134 -19.18 6.69 -8.35
CA VAL A 134 -19.43 7.99 -8.98
C VAL A 134 -19.03 7.89 -10.47
N PRO A 135 -19.96 8.00 -11.43
CA PRO A 135 -19.63 7.92 -12.85
C PRO A 135 -18.60 8.99 -13.22
N TYR A 136 -17.66 8.66 -14.10
CA TYR A 136 -16.79 9.66 -14.70
C TYR A 136 -17.65 10.63 -15.51
N GLN A 137 -17.78 11.88 -15.05
CA GLN A 137 -18.37 12.93 -15.87
C GLN A 137 -17.25 13.76 -16.50
N GLU A 138 -17.35 13.99 -17.80
CA GLU A 138 -16.57 15.03 -18.44
C GLU A 138 -17.23 16.36 -18.07
N ARG A 139 -16.47 17.28 -17.46
CA ARG A 139 -16.97 18.64 -17.27
C ARG A 139 -17.26 19.26 -18.64
N PRO A 140 -18.19 20.23 -18.73
CA PRO A 140 -18.49 20.95 -19.97
C PRO A 140 -17.28 21.64 -20.63
N ASP A 141 -16.20 21.86 -19.87
CA ASP A 141 -14.94 22.43 -20.34
C ASP A 141 -13.92 21.38 -20.82
N GLY A 142 -14.33 20.11 -20.99
CA GLY A 142 -13.48 19.00 -21.41
C GLY A 142 -12.48 18.55 -20.33
N LYS A 143 -12.58 19.07 -19.10
CA LYS A 143 -11.74 18.62 -17.99
C LYS A 143 -12.40 17.45 -17.25
N PRO A 144 -11.63 16.47 -16.77
CA PRO A 144 -12.20 15.40 -15.93
C PRO A 144 -12.89 16.01 -14.71
N SER A 145 -14.11 15.57 -14.37
CA SER A 145 -14.77 15.93 -13.10
C SER A 145 -14.21 15.06 -11.98
N ARG A 146 -12.99 15.35 -11.55
CA ARG A 146 -12.40 14.98 -10.25
C ARG A 146 -11.14 15.79 -10.06
#